data_AF-A0A1W9MM25-F1
#
_entry.id   AF-A0A1W9MM25-F1
#
_cell.length_a   1.000
_cell.length_b   1.000
_cell.length_c   1.000
_cell.angle_alpha   90.00
_cell.angle_beta   90.00
_cell.angle_gamma   90.00
#
_symmetry.space_group_name_H-M   'P 1'
#
loop_
_entity.id
_entity.type
_entity.pdbx_description
1 polymer ?
#
loop_
_entity_poly.entity_id
_entity_poly.type
_entity_poly.pdbx_seq_one_letter_code
_entity_poly.pdbx_strand_id
1 'polypeptide(L)'
;MRINVKQQELIGNILDDLKKHFPEVRFVDITESPENPNDLWINVTEPEDEDKEIELRKFFSEKCTDILMDYGYHILVMPIR
;
A
#
# COMPACT_ATOMS: atom_id res chain seq x y z
N MET A 1 -9.57 -3.11 13.52
CA MET A 1 -9.64 -2.51 12.17
C MET A 1 -11.06 -2.40 11.64
N ARG A 2 -11.53 -1.17 11.42
CA ARG A 2 -12.81 -0.90 10.74
C ARG A 2 -12.53 -0.09 9.47
N ILE A 3 -12.45 -0.77 8.34
CA ILE A 3 -12.24 -0.14 7.02
C ILE A 3 -13.58 0.39 6.51
N ASN A 4 -13.64 1.67 6.13
CA ASN A 4 -14.83 2.27 5.54
C ASN A 4 -14.89 2.06 4.01
N VAL A 5 -16.03 2.40 3.40
CA VAL A 5 -16.28 2.21 1.96
C VAL A 5 -15.23 2.92 1.09
N LYS A 6 -14.81 4.14 1.46
CA LYS A 6 -13.81 4.88 0.69
C LYS A 6 -12.42 4.28 0.84
N GLN A 7 -12.03 3.84 2.04
CA GLN A 7 -10.78 3.12 2.24
C GLN A 7 -10.74 1.81 1.44
N GLN A 8 -11.86 1.05 1.37
CA GLN A 8 -11.96 -0.15 0.54
C GLN A 8 -11.74 0.15 -0.95
N GLU A 9 -12.34 1.22 -1.47
CA GLU A 9 -12.14 1.67 -2.86
C GLU A 9 -10.68 2.03 -3.14
N LEU A 10 -10.05 2.81 -2.25
CA LEU A 10 -8.66 3.24 -2.38
C LEU A 10 -7.69 2.06 -2.31
N ILE A 11 -7.91 1.12 -1.38
CA ILE A 11 -7.17 -0.13 -1.29
C ILE A 11 -7.31 -0.92 -2.59
N GLY A 12 -8.54 -1.05 -3.12
CA GLY A 12 -8.78 -1.73 -4.40
C GLY A 12 -7.95 -1.13 -5.54
N ASN A 13 -7.94 0.19 -5.67
CA ASN A 13 -7.14 0.89 -6.67
C ASN A 13 -5.64 0.64 -6.50
N ILE A 14 -5.13 0.63 -5.26
CA ILE A 14 -3.72 0.29 -4.97
C ILE A 14 -3.40 -1.15 -5.42
N LEU A 15 -4.28 -2.11 -5.13
CA LEU A 15 -4.06 -3.51 -5.50
C LEU A 15 -4.12 -3.75 -7.02
N ASP A 16 -4.96 -3.00 -7.73
CA ASP A 16 -5.01 -3.06 -9.19
C ASP A 16 -3.75 -2.46 -9.82
N ASP A 17 -3.26 -1.34 -9.28
CA ASP A 17 -1.98 -0.76 -9.71
C ASP A 17 -0.80 -1.69 -9.40
N LEU A 18 -0.81 -2.36 -8.24
CA LEU A 18 0.20 -3.34 -7.86
C LEU A 18 0.31 -4.45 -8.91
N LYS A 19 -0.82 -5.06 -9.28
CA LYS A 19 -0.85 -6.12 -10.30
C LYS A 19 -0.40 -5.64 -11.68
N LYS A 20 -0.66 -4.38 -12.02
CA LYS A 20 -0.35 -3.81 -13.33
C LYS A 20 1.12 -3.44 -13.46
N HIS A 21 1.72 -2.89 -12.41
CA HIS A 21 3.08 -2.32 -12.45
C HIS A 21 4.13 -3.27 -11.86
N PHE A 22 3.74 -4.11 -10.89
CA PHE A 22 4.63 -5.03 -10.18
C PHE A 22 4.00 -6.44 -10.10
N PRO A 23 3.80 -7.12 -11.24
CA PRO A 23 3.08 -8.40 -11.29
C PRO A 23 3.72 -9.55 -10.49
N GLU A 24 5.01 -9.45 -10.16
CA GLU A 24 5.74 -10.37 -9.30
C GLU A 24 5.42 -10.17 -7.80
N VAL A 25 4.96 -8.97 -7.42
CA VAL A 25 4.63 -8.62 -6.05
C VAL A 25 3.22 -9.08 -5.73
N ARG A 26 3.07 -9.79 -4.61
CA ARG A 26 1.80 -10.37 -4.17
C ARG A 26 1.29 -9.65 -2.94
N PHE A 27 -0.01 -9.38 -2.94
CA PHE A 27 -0.72 -8.96 -1.74
C PHE A 27 -0.68 -10.07 -0.68
N VAL A 28 -0.39 -9.70 0.57
CA VAL A 28 -0.39 -10.61 1.72
C VAL A 28 -1.61 -10.36 2.58
N ASP A 29 -1.69 -9.20 3.22
CA ASP A 29 -2.81 -8.79 4.07
C ASP A 29 -2.86 -7.27 4.27
N ILE A 30 -3.81 -6.83 5.09
CA ILE A 30 -3.92 -5.43 5.54
C ILE A 30 -3.94 -5.42 7.05
N THR A 31 -3.05 -4.65 7.64
CA THR A 31 -2.94 -4.50 9.10
C THR A 31 -3.04 -3.04 9.50
N GLU A 32 -3.37 -2.79 10.76
CA GLU A 32 -3.15 -1.47 11.35
C GLU A 32 -1.64 -1.25 11.52
N SER A 33 -1.19 0.00 11.42
CA SER A 33 0.20 0.35 11.75
C SER A 33 0.47 0.06 13.23
N PRO A 34 1.62 -0.54 13.59
CA PRO A 34 2.03 -0.70 14.98
C PRO A 34 2.14 0.63 15.74
N GLU A 35 2.39 1.73 15.03
CA GLU A 35 2.58 3.07 15.62
C GLU A 35 1.26 3.81 15.83
N ASN A 36 0.30 3.62 14.92
CA ASN A 36 -0.98 4.31 14.95
C ASN A 36 -2.09 3.39 14.39
N PRO A 37 -3.05 2.95 15.23
CA PRO A 37 -4.13 2.07 14.80
C PRO A 37 -5.09 2.64 13.74
N ASN A 38 -5.05 3.95 13.48
CA ASN A 38 -5.84 4.58 12.42
C ASN A 38 -5.18 4.47 11.04
N ASP A 39 -3.89 4.12 11.00
CA ASP A 39 -3.12 4.02 9.77
C ASP A 39 -3.17 2.57 9.28
N LEU A 40 -3.25 2.38 7.96
CA LEU A 40 -3.36 1.07 7.35
C LEU A 40 -2.10 0.73 6.58
N TRP A 41 -1.58 -0.47 6.80
CA TRP A 41 -0.48 -1.04 6.03
C TRP A 41 -1.04 -2.12 5.11
N ILE A 42 -0.83 -1.95 3.81
CA ILE A 42 -1.07 -2.95 2.78
C ILE A 42 0.24 -3.72 2.64
N ASN A 43 0.30 -4.91 3.24
CA ASN A 43 1.50 -5.72 3.24
C ASN A 43 1.58 -6.51 1.94
N VAL A 44 2.73 -6.45 1.30
CA VAL A 44 3.01 -7.11 0.03
C VAL A 44 4.35 -7.84 0.09
N THR A 45 4.56 -8.85 -0.73
CA THR A 45 5.85 -9.53 -0.79
C THR A 45 6.95 -8.59 -1.27
N GLU A 46 8.12 -8.62 -0.64
CA GLU A 46 9.29 -7.90 -1.12
C GLU A 46 9.72 -8.42 -2.51
N PRO A 47 10.01 -7.54 -3.49
CA PRO A 47 10.66 -7.94 -4.73
C PRO A 47 12.02 -8.58 -4.46
N GLU A 48 12.42 -9.57 -5.27
CA GLU A 48 13.77 -10.17 -5.16
C GLU A 48 14.89 -9.21 -5.58
N ASP A 49 14.56 -8.22 -6.40
CA ASP A 49 15.46 -7.21 -6.93
C ASP A 49 15.33 -5.90 -6.13
N GLU A 50 16.43 -5.45 -5.53
CA GLU A 50 16.48 -4.23 -4.72
C GLU A 50 16.10 -2.98 -5.52
N ASP A 51 16.47 -2.89 -6.80
CA ASP A 51 16.11 -1.77 -7.66
C ASP A 51 14.58 -1.70 -7.85
N LYS A 52 13.93 -2.87 -7.94
CA LYS A 52 12.47 -2.95 -8.01
C LYS A 52 11.78 -2.62 -6.70
N GLU A 53 12.39 -2.97 -5.56
CA GLU A 53 11.89 -2.56 -4.25
C GLU A 53 11.90 -1.02 -4.13
N ILE A 54 13.00 -0.37 -4.55
CA ILE A 54 13.12 1.09 -4.58
C ILE A 54 12.06 1.70 -5.51
N GLU A 55 11.87 1.14 -6.70
CA GLU A 55 10.85 1.60 -7.65
C GLU A 55 9.43 1.47 -7.08
N LEU A 56 9.10 0.32 -6.47
CA LEU A 56 7.81 0.08 -5.83
C LEU A 56 7.54 1.10 -4.73
N ARG A 57 8.50 1.32 -3.83
CA ARG A 57 8.37 2.28 -2.74
C ARG A 57 8.14 3.69 -3.27
N LYS A 58 8.91 4.10 -4.29
CA LYS A 58 8.76 5.42 -4.91
C LYS A 58 7.38 5.58 -5.55
N PHE A 59 6.97 4.61 -6.38
CA PHE A 59 5.69 4.64 -7.07
C PHE A 59 4.50 4.77 -6.11
N PHE A 60 4.47 3.95 -5.06
CA PHE A 60 3.36 4.00 -4.10
C PHE A 60 3.47 5.16 -3.10
N SER A 61 4.66 5.67 -2.79
CA SER A 61 4.81 6.82 -1.87
C SER A 61 4.06 8.07 -2.35
N GLU A 62 4.09 8.35 -3.66
CA GLU A 62 3.38 9.49 -4.26
C GLU A 62 1.87 9.29 -4.13
N LYS A 63 1.37 8.12 -4.55
CA LYS A 63 -0.05 7.77 -4.45
C LYS A 63 -0.59 7.75 -3.01
N CYS A 64 0.19 7.22 -2.06
CA CYS A 64 -0.16 7.22 -0.65
C CYS A 64 -0.21 8.65 -0.08
N THR A 65 0.69 9.52 -0.52
CA THR A 65 0.68 10.95 -0.16
C THR A 65 -0.57 11.64 -0.69
N ASP A 66 -0.94 11.40 -1.95
CA ASP A 66 -2.17 11.96 -2.53
C ASP A 66 -3.40 11.50 -1.74
N ILE A 67 -3.47 10.22 -1.37
CA ILE A 67 -4.57 9.67 -0.56
C ILE A 67 -4.66 10.37 0.80
N LEU A 68 -3.52 10.61 1.46
CA LEU A 68 -3.47 11.33 2.72
C LEU A 68 -3.97 12.77 2.56
N MET A 69 -3.53 13.47 1.52
CA MET A 69 -3.88 14.88 1.30
C MET A 69 -5.34 15.07 0.89
N ASP A 70 -5.87 14.19 0.05
CA ASP A 70 -7.22 14.32 -0.51
C ASP A 70 -8.30 13.79 0.43
N TYR A 71 -7.99 12.73 1.20
CA TYR A 71 -8.99 12.00 1.99
C TYR A 71 -8.67 11.92 3.48
N GLY A 72 -7.47 12.32 3.91
CA GLY A 72 -7.04 12.23 5.30
C GLY A 72 -6.74 10.80 5.77
N TYR A 73 -6.61 9.83 4.86
CA TYR A 73 -6.29 8.46 5.21
C TYR A 73 -4.80 8.19 5.07
N HIS A 74 -4.16 7.77 6.15
CA HIS A 74 -2.78 7.31 6.07
C HIS A 74 -2.77 5.82 5.73
N ILE A 75 -2.47 5.53 4.46
CA ILE A 75 -2.39 4.17 3.92
C ILE A 75 -0.99 4.02 3.32
N LEU A 76 -0.29 2.95 3.65
CA LEU A 76 1.07 2.67 3.18
C LEU A 76 1.15 1.29 2.52
N VAL A 77 1.96 1.17 1.48
CA VAL A 77 2.32 -0.12 0.88
C VAL A 77 3.65 -0.57 1.49
N MET A 78 3.64 -1.73 2.15
CA MET A 78 4.74 -2.22 2.96
C MET A 78 5.27 -3.54 2.40
N PRO A 79 6.43 -3.53 1.73
CA PRO A 79 7.14 -4.75 1.38
C PRO A 79 7.56 -5.51 2.64
N ILE A 80 7.23 -6.80 2.70
CA ILE A 80 7.60 -7.72 3.79
C ILE A 80 8.29 -8.97 3.24
N ARG A 81 9.24 -9.49 4.03
CA ARG A 81 9.96 -10.74 3.78
C ARG A 81 9.18 -11.96 4.25
#